data_AF-T1GRT8-F1
#
_entry.id   AF-T1GRT8-F1
#
_cell.length_a   1.000
_cell.length_b   1.000
_cell.length_c   1.000
_cell.angle_alpha   90.00
_cell.angle_beta   90.00
_cell.angle_gamma   90.00
#
_symmetry.space_group_name_H-M   'P 1'
#
loop_
_entity.id
_entity.type
_entity.pdbx_description
1 polymer ?
#
loop_
_entity_poly.entity_id
_entity_poly.type
_entity_poly.pdbx_seq_one_letter_code
_entity_poly.pdbx_strand_id
1 'polypeptide(L)'
;MFDLITKFLYLSTFLLTICIAEHYKRSDLNECHNKIDFKADGYDWQPFKTFIPISSIKNNYMCDNDTILNTKIYYNGETNFYILLSEHPYDPKPGDNAVKIFVGHHTNDAEIYKVFSKGTCMIRNSESNSKIFKKDYFTPVELLLSKESLDVFVPEREEPLLSCEHANFAKMKYVSVSYYGGTKSEYFVDCPCEIKS
;
A
#
# COMPACT_ATOMS: atom_id res chain seq x y z
N MET A 1 20.93 25.79 -42.48
CA MET A 1 20.09 26.25 -41.35
C MET A 1 18.74 25.54 -41.39
N PHE A 2 18.72 24.20 -41.49
CA PHE A 2 17.49 23.38 -41.54
C PHE A 2 17.67 22.02 -40.83
N ASP A 3 18.81 21.80 -40.15
CA ASP A 3 19.14 20.52 -39.50
C ASP A 3 19.00 20.52 -37.98
N LEU A 4 18.71 21.68 -37.37
CA LEU A 4 18.60 21.78 -35.91
C LEU A 4 17.16 21.60 -35.40
N ILE A 5 16.16 21.86 -36.24
CA ILE A 5 14.74 21.79 -35.87
C ILE A 5 14.26 20.32 -35.85
N THR A 6 14.77 19.48 -36.77
CA THR A 6 14.37 18.08 -36.87
C THR A 6 14.90 17.22 -35.71
N LYS A 7 16.05 17.57 -35.11
CA LYS A 7 16.58 16.86 -33.94
C LYS A 7 15.84 17.20 -32.64
N PHE A 8 15.22 18.37 -32.54
CA PHE A 8 14.39 18.72 -31.38
C PHE A 8 13.02 18.02 -31.40
N LEU A 9 12.50 17.69 -32.59
CA LEU A 9 11.22 16.97 -32.75
C LEU A 9 11.32 15.47 -32.43
N TYR A 10 12.50 14.85 -32.54
CA TYR A 10 12.70 13.45 -32.14
C TYR A 10 13.08 13.29 -30.66
N LEU A 11 13.51 14.35 -29.99
CA LEU A 11 13.81 14.31 -28.55
C LEU A 11 12.56 14.58 -27.69
N SER A 12 11.49 15.12 -28.26
CA SER A 12 10.21 15.33 -27.54
C SER A 12 9.26 14.14 -27.62
N THR A 13 9.51 13.15 -28.47
CA THR A 13 8.67 11.93 -28.55
C THR A 13 9.06 10.85 -27.54
N PHE A 14 10.02 11.13 -26.64
CA PHE A 14 10.33 10.28 -25.47
C PHE A 14 9.72 10.84 -24.16
N LEU A 15 8.69 11.68 -24.27
CA LEU A 15 7.83 12.10 -23.18
C LEU A 15 6.42 11.55 -23.43
N LEU A 16 6.19 10.33 -22.96
CA LEU A 16 4.89 9.77 -22.52
C LEU A 16 5.09 8.27 -22.30
N THR A 17 5.91 7.92 -21.31
CA THR A 17 5.66 6.64 -20.63
C THR A 17 4.33 6.85 -19.92
N ILE A 18 3.27 6.42 -20.61
CA ILE A 18 1.91 6.35 -20.09
C ILE A 18 2.03 5.75 -18.70
N CYS A 19 1.49 6.45 -17.69
CA CYS A 19 1.26 5.89 -16.37
C CYS A 19 0.18 4.81 -16.56
N ILE A 20 0.59 3.65 -17.07
CA ILE A 20 -0.30 2.52 -17.28
C ILE A 20 -0.70 2.08 -15.89
N ALA A 21 -2.01 1.99 -15.65
CA ALA A 21 -2.53 1.42 -14.43
C ALA A 21 -2.00 -0.01 -14.28
N GLU A 22 -0.93 -0.20 -13.50
CA GLU A 22 -0.33 -1.52 -13.34
C GLU A 22 -1.12 -2.30 -12.29
N HIS A 23 -2.17 -2.95 -12.78
CA HIS A 23 -2.76 -4.08 -12.10
C HIS A 23 -2.05 -5.34 -12.54
N TYR A 24 -1.75 -6.22 -11.59
CA TYR A 24 -0.91 -7.38 -11.85
C TYR A 24 -1.74 -8.64 -11.80
N LYS A 25 -1.44 -9.59 -12.69
CA LYS A 25 -1.93 -10.95 -12.53
C LYS A 25 -1.13 -11.61 -11.42
N ARG A 26 -1.72 -12.65 -10.82
CA ARG A 26 -1.04 -13.46 -9.81
C ARG A 26 0.32 -13.99 -10.28
N SER A 27 0.42 -14.37 -11.57
CA SER A 27 1.65 -14.89 -12.19
C SER A 27 2.82 -13.94 -12.09
N ASP A 28 2.54 -12.64 -12.09
CA ASP A 28 3.54 -11.58 -12.18
C ASP A 28 4.21 -11.37 -10.81
N LEU A 29 3.55 -11.83 -9.73
CA LEU A 29 3.96 -11.64 -8.34
C LEU A 29 4.65 -12.88 -7.73
N ASN A 30 5.01 -13.87 -8.56
CA ASN A 30 5.63 -15.11 -8.08
C ASN A 30 7.03 -14.90 -7.46
N GLU A 31 7.70 -13.79 -7.80
CA GLU A 31 9.03 -13.45 -7.28
C GLU A 31 8.98 -12.66 -5.95
N CYS A 32 7.79 -12.30 -5.46
CA CYS A 32 7.66 -11.59 -4.19
C CYS A 32 8.01 -12.51 -3.00
N HIS A 33 8.69 -11.97 -1.99
CA HIS A 33 9.16 -12.79 -0.87
C HIS A 33 8.07 -13.17 0.13
N ASN A 34 7.04 -12.34 0.28
CA ASN A 34 5.98 -12.58 1.25
C ASN A 34 4.64 -12.72 0.54
N LYS A 35 4.01 -13.88 0.71
CA LYS A 35 2.65 -14.18 0.27
C LYS A 35 1.78 -14.46 1.49
N ILE A 36 0.68 -13.74 1.62
CA ILE A 36 -0.24 -13.85 2.76
C ILE A 36 -1.63 -14.11 2.20
N ASP A 37 -2.20 -15.25 2.57
CA ASP A 37 -3.55 -15.65 2.17
C ASP A 37 -4.48 -15.63 3.37
N PHE A 38 -5.65 -15.03 3.20
CA PHE A 38 -6.77 -15.21 4.12
C PHE A 38 -7.85 -16.03 3.45
N LYS A 39 -8.26 -17.09 4.15
CA LYS A 39 -9.46 -17.85 3.85
C LYS A 39 -10.47 -17.49 4.93
N ALA A 40 -11.60 -16.94 4.54
CA ALA A 40 -12.68 -16.63 5.46
C ALA A 40 -13.85 -17.58 5.20
N ASP A 41 -14.22 -18.34 6.23
CA ASP A 41 -15.45 -19.13 6.29
C ASP A 41 -16.51 -18.28 7.00
N GLY A 42 -17.05 -17.27 6.30
CA GLY A 42 -18.03 -16.32 6.85
C GLY A 42 -17.48 -14.91 7.05
N TYR A 43 -18.37 -13.95 7.30
CA TYR A 43 -18.01 -12.52 7.49
C TYR A 43 -17.44 -12.30 8.89
N ASP A 44 -16.12 -12.38 9.02
CA ASP A 44 -15.45 -12.08 10.28
C ASP A 44 -14.15 -11.28 10.07
N TRP A 45 -13.77 -10.56 11.12
CA TRP A 45 -12.48 -9.90 11.23
C TRP A 45 -11.37 -10.91 11.43
N GLN A 46 -10.33 -10.86 10.61
CA GLN A 46 -9.13 -11.67 10.82
C GLN A 46 -8.09 -10.87 11.62
N PRO A 47 -7.59 -11.38 12.77
CA PRO A 47 -6.53 -10.70 13.50
C PRO A 47 -5.25 -10.56 12.67
N PHE A 48 -4.40 -9.57 12.99
CA PHE A 48 -3.10 -9.45 12.34
C PHE A 48 -2.21 -10.59 12.82
N LYS A 49 -1.63 -11.35 11.88
CA LYS A 49 -0.81 -12.55 12.19
C LYS A 49 0.59 -12.49 11.61
N THR A 50 0.74 -11.99 10.38
CA THR A 50 2.03 -11.96 9.68
C THR A 50 2.68 -10.59 9.83
N PHE A 51 3.48 -10.43 10.89
CA PHE A 51 4.23 -9.21 11.15
C PHE A 51 5.60 -9.28 10.46
N ILE A 52 5.75 -8.52 9.38
CA ILE A 52 6.97 -8.43 8.60
C ILE A 52 7.82 -7.29 9.21
N PRO A 53 9.03 -7.57 9.71
CA PRO A 53 9.95 -6.52 10.12
C PRO A 53 10.26 -5.60 8.93
N ILE A 54 10.09 -4.29 9.09
CA ILE A 54 10.38 -3.30 8.03
C ILE A 54 11.83 -3.42 7.56
N SER A 55 12.76 -3.67 8.49
CA SER A 55 14.18 -3.89 8.20
C SER A 55 14.48 -5.15 7.36
N SER A 56 13.50 -6.05 7.19
CA SER A 56 13.65 -7.27 6.39
C SER A 56 13.13 -7.13 4.96
N ILE A 57 12.42 -6.05 4.64
CA ILE A 57 11.88 -5.78 3.30
C ILE A 57 13.04 -5.31 2.41
N LYS A 58 13.44 -6.14 1.46
CA LYS A 58 14.61 -5.88 0.61
C LYS A 58 14.34 -4.81 -0.44
N ASN A 59 13.12 -4.77 -0.95
CA ASN A 59 12.67 -3.80 -1.95
C ASN A 59 12.10 -2.53 -1.28
N ASN A 60 12.60 -2.21 -0.08
CA ASN A 60 12.32 -0.96 0.62
C ASN A 60 13.27 0.12 0.08
N TYR A 61 12.76 1.06 -0.72
CA TYR A 61 13.59 2.11 -1.33
C TYR A 61 13.89 3.23 -0.33
N MET A 62 14.96 3.06 0.43
CA MET A 62 15.45 4.09 1.35
C MET A 62 16.49 4.97 0.63
N CYS A 63 16.02 6.00 -0.07
CA CYS A 63 16.90 6.97 -0.75
C CYS A 63 17.44 8.07 0.18
N ASP A 64 16.89 8.15 1.40
CA ASP A 64 17.25 9.15 2.40
C ASP A 64 17.17 8.57 3.83
N ASN A 65 17.62 9.35 4.81
CA ASN A 65 17.64 8.95 6.23
C ASN A 65 16.29 9.11 6.93
N ASP A 66 15.30 9.71 6.26
CA ASP A 66 14.02 10.07 6.87
C ASP A 66 12.91 9.08 6.50
N THR A 67 13.05 8.40 5.38
CA THR A 67 12.22 7.29 4.93
C THR A 67 12.50 6.06 5.77
N ILE A 68 11.44 5.49 6.34
CA ILE A 68 11.46 4.26 7.14
C ILE A 68 11.00 3.08 6.27
N LEU A 69 9.94 3.30 5.50
CA LEU A 69 9.36 2.31 4.61
C LEU A 69 8.86 2.98 3.34
N ASN A 70 9.32 2.50 2.19
CA ASN A 70 8.75 2.74 0.89
C ASN A 70 8.55 1.37 0.21
N THR A 71 7.31 0.86 0.25
CA THR A 71 6.98 -0.45 -0.31
C THR A 71 5.60 -0.46 -0.95
N LYS A 72 5.40 -1.36 -1.89
CA LYS A 72 4.08 -1.72 -2.41
C LYS A 72 3.55 -2.99 -1.74
N ILE A 73 2.27 -2.97 -1.41
CA ILE A 73 1.49 -4.14 -0.97
C ILE A 73 0.47 -4.43 -2.06
N TYR A 74 0.58 -5.59 -2.69
CA TYR A 74 -0.28 -6.00 -3.79
C TYR A 74 -1.47 -6.75 -3.22
N TYR A 75 -2.65 -6.16 -3.31
CA TYR A 75 -3.88 -6.73 -2.75
C TYR A 75 -4.79 -7.28 -3.85
N ASN A 76 -5.29 -8.50 -3.65
CA ASN A 76 -6.42 -9.05 -4.40
C ASN A 76 -7.50 -9.53 -3.42
N GLY A 77 -8.70 -8.98 -3.55
CA GLY A 77 -9.86 -9.39 -2.80
C GLY A 77 -11.06 -8.51 -3.13
N GLU A 78 -12.25 -8.96 -2.71
CA GLU A 78 -13.51 -8.28 -3.03
C GLU A 78 -14.02 -7.38 -1.89
N THR A 79 -13.31 -7.29 -0.76
CA THR A 79 -13.78 -6.56 0.44
C THR A 79 -12.74 -5.57 0.95
N ASN A 80 -13.00 -4.98 2.11
CA ASN A 80 -12.08 -4.04 2.72
C ASN A 80 -10.85 -4.76 3.27
N PHE A 81 -9.70 -4.09 3.20
CA PHE A 81 -8.48 -4.58 3.83
C PHE A 81 -7.86 -3.56 4.76
N TYR A 82 -6.97 -4.07 5.59
CA TYR A 82 -6.31 -3.32 6.64
C TYR A 82 -4.82 -3.57 6.59
N ILE A 83 -4.06 -2.51 6.74
CA ILE A 83 -2.61 -2.56 6.94
C ILE A 83 -2.35 -1.99 8.33
N LEU A 84 -1.45 -2.63 9.06
CA LEU A 84 -1.00 -2.20 10.38
C LEU A 84 0.47 -1.85 10.31
N LEU A 85 0.80 -0.65 10.78
CA LEU A 85 2.16 -0.25 11.15
C LEU A 85 2.24 -0.28 12.67
N SER A 86 3.26 -0.95 13.21
CA SER A 86 3.38 -1.19 14.65
C SER A 86 4.83 -1.17 15.12
N GLU A 87 5.04 -0.77 16.37
CA GLU A 87 6.32 -0.97 17.08
C GLU A 87 6.58 -2.43 17.42
N HIS A 88 5.53 -3.25 17.47
CA HIS A 88 5.57 -4.62 17.98
C HIS A 88 4.99 -5.67 17.00
N PRO A 89 5.51 -6.90 17.00
CA PRO A 89 5.09 -7.98 16.09
C PRO A 89 3.89 -8.76 16.64
N TYR A 90 2.85 -8.08 17.13
CA TYR A 90 1.64 -8.71 17.65
C TYR A 90 0.43 -7.77 17.49
N ASP A 91 -0.78 -8.33 17.60
CA ASP A 91 -2.02 -7.54 17.53
C ASP A 91 -2.03 -6.43 18.60
N PRO A 92 -2.15 -5.15 18.22
CA PRO A 92 -1.96 -4.04 19.14
C PRO A 92 -2.84 -4.15 20.39
N LYS A 93 -2.31 -3.69 21.52
CA LYS A 93 -3.00 -3.56 22.81
C LYS A 93 -3.13 -2.10 23.22
N PRO A 94 -4.04 -1.76 24.16
CA PRO A 94 -4.13 -0.40 24.70
C PRO A 94 -2.77 0.08 25.23
N GLY A 95 -2.34 1.25 24.78
CA GLY A 95 -1.03 1.84 25.12
C GLY A 95 0.06 1.62 24.05
N ASP A 96 -0.11 0.64 23.17
CA ASP A 96 0.81 0.43 22.06
C ASP A 96 0.73 1.58 21.05
N ASN A 97 1.88 1.92 20.47
CA ASN A 97 1.93 2.81 19.33
C ASN A 97 1.78 2.00 18.05
N ALA A 98 0.59 2.05 17.48
CA ALA A 98 0.28 1.41 16.21
C ALA A 98 -0.73 2.25 15.43
N VAL A 99 -0.65 2.15 14.11
CA VAL A 99 -1.52 2.85 13.17
C VAL A 99 -2.13 1.84 12.21
N LYS A 100 -3.45 1.90 12.06
CA LYS A 100 -4.19 1.10 11.10
C LYS A 100 -4.55 1.99 9.92
N ILE A 101 -4.24 1.47 8.74
CA ILE A 101 -4.67 2.00 7.46
C ILE A 101 -5.79 1.09 7.00
N PHE A 102 -6.91 1.70 6.67
CA PHE A 102 -8.07 1.04 6.10
C PHE A 102 -8.26 1.56 4.68
N VAL A 103 -8.44 0.65 3.73
CA VAL A 103 -8.87 1.01 2.39
C VAL A 103 -10.03 0.11 2.01
N GLY A 104 -11.19 0.72 1.92
CA GLY A 104 -12.46 0.06 1.71
C GLY A 104 -12.80 -0.05 0.23
N HIS A 105 -12.72 -1.27 -0.31
CA HIS A 105 -13.26 -1.57 -1.64
C HIS A 105 -14.79 -1.50 -1.66
N HIS A 106 -15.46 -1.95 -0.58
CA HIS A 106 -16.92 -1.99 -0.53
C HIS A 106 -17.54 -0.70 -0.01
N THR A 107 -16.91 -0.06 0.97
CA THR A 107 -17.44 1.17 1.59
C THR A 107 -17.08 2.43 0.81
N ASN A 108 -16.17 2.36 -0.16
CA ASN A 108 -15.58 3.50 -0.87
C ASN A 108 -14.90 4.52 0.06
N ASP A 109 -14.49 4.06 1.23
CA ASP A 109 -13.86 4.89 2.26
C ASP A 109 -12.42 4.45 2.47
N ALA A 110 -11.54 5.39 2.78
CA ALA A 110 -10.17 5.12 3.16
C ALA A 110 -9.82 5.95 4.40
N GLU A 111 -9.05 5.38 5.31
CA GLU A 111 -8.78 6.00 6.61
C GLU A 111 -7.42 5.60 7.19
N ILE A 112 -6.76 6.56 7.85
CA ILE A 112 -5.64 6.29 8.76
C ILE A 112 -6.10 6.62 10.17
N TYR A 113 -6.10 5.64 11.07
CA TYR A 113 -6.43 5.86 12.47
C TYR A 113 -5.43 5.21 13.42
N LYS A 114 -5.18 5.89 14.54
CA LYS A 114 -4.30 5.38 15.59
C LYS A 114 -5.07 4.35 16.43
N VAL A 115 -4.48 3.18 16.62
CA VAL A 115 -5.16 2.10 17.34
C VAL A 115 -5.39 2.50 18.80
N PHE A 116 -6.60 2.28 19.31
CA PHE A 116 -7.06 2.64 20.66
C PHE A 116 -7.04 4.14 21.02
N SER A 117 -6.79 5.01 20.06
CA SER A 117 -7.08 6.44 20.17
C SER A 117 -8.37 6.73 19.42
N LYS A 118 -9.20 7.67 19.93
CA LYS A 118 -10.30 8.22 19.13
C LYS A 118 -9.81 9.15 18.00
N GLY A 119 -8.51 9.38 17.91
CA GLY A 119 -7.88 10.21 16.89
C GLY A 119 -7.72 9.47 15.57
N THR A 120 -8.57 9.80 14.62
CA THR A 120 -8.38 9.52 13.19
C THR A 120 -7.42 10.58 12.66
N CYS A 121 -6.37 10.17 11.96
CA CYS A 121 -5.43 11.13 11.38
C CYS A 121 -5.98 11.74 10.10
N MET A 122 -6.61 10.90 9.26
CA MET A 122 -7.30 11.33 8.05
C MET A 122 -8.37 10.32 7.68
N ILE A 123 -9.55 10.82 7.29
CA ILE A 123 -10.65 10.04 6.72
C ILE A 123 -10.94 10.62 5.33
N ARG A 124 -11.12 9.76 4.34
CA ARG A 124 -11.55 10.17 3.00
C ARG A 124 -12.64 9.24 2.48
N ASN A 125 -13.84 9.80 2.36
CA ASN A 125 -14.97 9.14 1.70
C ASN A 125 -15.00 9.63 0.25
N SER A 126 -14.86 8.77 -0.75
CA SER A 126 -15.00 9.21 -2.13
C SER A 126 -15.50 8.11 -3.06
N GLU A 127 -16.46 8.46 -3.92
CA GLU A 127 -16.97 7.60 -5.01
C GLU A 127 -15.85 7.10 -5.95
N SER A 128 -14.70 7.78 -5.98
CA SER A 128 -13.54 7.42 -6.81
C SER A 128 -12.81 6.14 -6.36
N ASN A 129 -13.08 5.65 -5.13
CA ASN A 129 -12.40 4.45 -4.61
C ASN A 129 -12.92 3.14 -5.24
N SER A 130 -14.15 3.14 -5.74
CA SER A 130 -14.81 1.97 -6.34
C SER A 130 -14.12 1.40 -7.58
N LYS A 131 -13.26 2.18 -8.24
CA LYS A 131 -12.54 1.78 -9.46
C LYS A 131 -11.08 1.38 -9.22
N ILE A 132 -10.58 1.61 -8.00
CA ILE A 132 -9.18 1.37 -7.65
C ILE A 132 -8.88 -0.13 -7.64
N PHE A 133 -9.84 -0.97 -7.26
CA PHE A 133 -9.62 -2.41 -7.15
C PHE A 133 -10.30 -3.13 -8.31
N LYS A 134 -9.51 -3.90 -9.06
CA LYS A 134 -10.01 -4.68 -10.21
C LYS A 134 -10.10 -6.14 -9.81
N LYS A 135 -11.28 -6.74 -10.04
CA LYS A 135 -11.50 -8.18 -9.84
C LYS A 135 -10.47 -8.99 -10.61
N ASP A 136 -10.00 -10.09 -10.03
CA ASP A 136 -8.99 -11.02 -10.59
C ASP A 136 -7.58 -10.44 -10.79
N TYR A 137 -7.37 -9.16 -10.45
CA TYR A 137 -6.06 -8.53 -10.47
C TYR A 137 -5.61 -8.07 -9.09
N PHE A 138 -4.30 -7.98 -8.92
CA PHE A 138 -3.67 -7.42 -7.76
C PHE A 138 -3.49 -5.91 -7.97
N THR A 139 -3.97 -5.14 -7.01
CA THR A 139 -3.84 -3.69 -6.99
C THR A 139 -2.69 -3.31 -6.06
N PRO A 140 -1.67 -2.58 -6.55
CA PRO A 140 -0.57 -2.13 -5.70
C PRO A 140 -1.03 -0.96 -4.82
N VAL A 141 -0.83 -1.10 -3.52
CA VAL A 141 -1.03 -0.04 -2.53
C VAL A 141 0.35 0.34 -2.02
N GLU A 142 0.80 1.54 -2.35
CA GLU A 142 2.12 2.02 -1.95
C GLU A 142 2.05 2.73 -0.61
N LEU A 143 2.98 2.40 0.26
CA LEU A 143 3.16 3.00 1.57
C LEU A 143 4.48 3.76 1.56
N LEU A 144 4.41 5.06 1.79
CA LEU A 144 5.56 5.90 2.06
C LEU A 144 5.47 6.39 3.50
N LEU A 145 6.26 5.76 4.37
CA LEU A 145 6.39 6.11 5.78
C LEU A 145 7.73 6.79 5.99
N SER A 146 7.68 8.05 6.42
CA SER A 146 8.83 8.78 6.94
C SER A 146 8.78 8.84 8.47
N LYS A 147 9.76 9.48 9.10
CA LYS A 147 9.75 9.74 10.55
C LYS A 147 8.57 10.60 11.01
N GLU A 148 8.02 11.43 10.13
CA GLU A 148 7.04 12.46 10.47
C GLU A 148 5.71 12.30 9.72
N SER A 149 5.71 11.60 8.58
CA SER A 149 4.55 11.42 7.72
C SER A 149 4.31 9.97 7.32
N LEU A 150 3.06 9.68 6.98
CA LEU A 150 2.61 8.46 6.33
C LEU A 150 1.71 8.85 5.17
N ASP A 151 2.13 8.51 3.97
CA ASP A 151 1.37 8.67 2.74
C ASP A 151 1.03 7.29 2.17
N VAL A 152 -0.21 7.16 1.68
CA VAL A 152 -0.75 5.94 1.08
C VAL A 152 -1.18 6.26 -0.33
N PHE A 153 -0.57 5.61 -1.32
CA PHE A 153 -0.90 5.78 -2.72
C PHE A 153 -1.56 4.52 -3.30
N VAL A 154 -2.33 4.75 -4.34
CA VAL A 154 -3.08 3.77 -5.11
C VAL A 154 -2.97 4.14 -6.59
N PRO A 155 -3.20 3.20 -7.53
CA PRO A 155 -3.05 3.48 -8.95
C PRO A 155 -3.94 4.62 -9.44
N GLU A 156 -3.58 5.17 -10.60
CA GLU A 156 -4.37 6.19 -11.33
C GLU A 156 -4.47 7.54 -10.58
N ARG A 157 -3.60 7.78 -9.59
CA ARG A 157 -3.51 9.05 -8.83
C ARG A 157 -2.06 9.51 -8.71
N GLU A 158 -1.84 10.80 -8.95
CA GLU A 158 -0.55 11.45 -8.68
C GLU A 158 -0.39 11.83 -7.20
N GLU A 159 -1.50 12.23 -6.56
CA GLU A 159 -1.56 12.62 -5.15
C GLU A 159 -1.94 11.44 -4.25
N PRO A 160 -1.44 11.39 -2.99
CA PRO A 160 -1.75 10.31 -2.07
C PRO A 160 -3.26 10.21 -1.83
N LEU A 161 -3.73 8.96 -1.68
CA LEU A 161 -5.09 8.67 -1.25
C LEU A 161 -5.31 9.19 0.17
N LEU A 162 -4.37 8.87 1.06
CA LEU A 162 -4.33 9.28 2.46
C LEU A 162 -2.95 9.84 2.78
N SER A 163 -2.92 10.90 3.58
CA SER A 163 -1.71 11.48 4.15
C SER A 163 -1.94 11.77 5.62
N CYS A 164 -0.94 11.54 6.44
CA CYS A 164 -1.00 11.74 7.88
C CYS A 164 0.36 12.18 8.41
N GLU A 165 0.37 13.17 9.30
CA GLU A 165 1.58 13.59 10.01
C GLU A 165 1.48 13.21 11.49
N HIS A 166 2.51 12.53 12.01
CA HIS A 166 2.61 12.20 13.43
C HIS A 166 4.06 11.92 13.83
N ALA A 167 4.53 12.57 14.90
CA ALA A 167 5.89 12.42 15.45
C ALA A 167 6.29 11.00 15.95
N ASN A 168 5.35 10.04 15.96
CA ASN A 168 5.60 8.69 16.46
C ASN A 168 5.83 7.67 15.35
N PHE A 169 5.83 8.08 14.08
CA PHE A 169 6.10 7.19 12.96
C PHE A 169 7.53 6.67 12.95
N ALA A 170 8.49 7.46 13.45
CA ALA A 170 9.89 7.06 13.69
C ALA A 170 10.08 5.75 14.46
N LYS A 171 9.08 5.29 15.22
CA LYS A 171 9.19 4.10 16.07
C LYS A 171 8.65 2.82 15.42
N MET A 172 7.95 2.94 14.28
CA MET A 172 7.33 1.79 13.61
C MET A 172 8.42 0.83 13.12
N LYS A 173 8.20 -0.46 13.35
CA LYS A 173 9.18 -1.53 13.06
C LYS A 173 8.60 -2.67 12.25
N TYR A 174 7.28 -2.82 12.24
CA TYR A 174 6.60 -3.93 11.60
C TYR A 174 5.45 -3.42 10.73
N VAL A 175 5.28 -4.09 9.60
CA VAL A 175 4.07 -4.02 8.78
C VAL A 175 3.33 -5.35 8.88
N SER A 176 2.02 -5.31 8.98
CA SER A 176 1.16 -6.49 8.94
C SER A 176 -0.10 -6.17 8.15
N VAL A 177 -0.74 -7.19 7.59
CA VAL A 177 -1.99 -7.05 6.86
C VAL A 177 -3.08 -7.86 7.53
N SER A 178 -4.31 -7.40 7.36
CA SER A 178 -5.52 -8.03 7.85
C SER A 178 -6.66 -7.79 6.86
N TYR A 179 -7.70 -8.57 7.06
CA TYR A 179 -8.84 -8.71 6.18
C TYR A 179 -10.13 -8.74 7.01
N TYR A 180 -11.16 -8.07 6.51
CA TYR A 180 -12.53 -8.22 6.98
C TYR A 180 -13.43 -8.63 5.81
N GLY A 181 -14.08 -9.78 5.92
CA GLY A 181 -15.06 -10.20 4.93
C GLY A 181 -15.26 -11.71 4.88
N GLY A 182 -16.12 -12.16 3.97
CA GLY A 182 -16.45 -13.57 3.78
C GLY A 182 -15.89 -14.18 2.49
N THR A 183 -14.93 -13.51 1.85
CA THR A 183 -14.29 -13.96 0.61
C THR A 183 -12.80 -14.19 0.81
N LYS A 184 -12.16 -14.88 -0.14
CA LYS A 184 -10.71 -15.05 -0.11
C LYS A 184 -10.03 -13.71 -0.39
N SER A 185 -8.93 -13.44 0.30
CA SER A 185 -8.00 -12.37 -0.08
C SER A 185 -6.56 -12.84 -0.08
N GLU A 186 -5.76 -12.19 -0.92
CA GLU A 186 -4.34 -12.46 -1.09
C GLU A 186 -3.55 -11.15 -1.08
N TYR A 187 -2.41 -11.18 -0.41
CA TYR A 187 -1.46 -10.08 -0.36
C TYR A 187 -0.08 -10.59 -0.78
N PHE A 188 0.61 -9.79 -1.59
CA PHE A 188 2.04 -9.94 -1.82
C PHE A 188 2.79 -8.70 -1.33
N VAL A 189 3.90 -8.92 -0.64
CA VAL A 189 4.76 -7.88 -0.06
C VAL A 189 6.22 -8.21 -0.36
N ASP A 190 7.06 -7.18 -0.44
CA ASP A 190 8.48 -7.28 -0.78
C ASP A 190 8.70 -7.93 -2.15
N CYS A 191 8.09 -7.32 -3.17
CA CYS A 191 8.22 -7.69 -4.57
C CYS A 191 9.39 -6.94 -5.23
N PRO A 192 10.07 -7.53 -6.23
CA PRO A 192 11.12 -6.86 -6.98
C PRO A 192 10.67 -5.52 -7.59
N CYS A 193 11.64 -4.64 -7.80
CA CYS A 193 11.43 -3.31 -8.36
C CYS A 193 10.76 -3.33 -9.74
N GLU A 194 11.22 -4.25 -10.58
CA GLU A 194 10.67 -4.49 -11.91
C GLU A 194 9.95 -5.83 -11.88
N ILE A 195 8.62 -5.78 -11.92
CA ILE A 195 7.81 -6.96 -12.13
C ILE A 195 7.77 -7.21 -13.65
N LYS A 196 8.30 -8.35 -14.09
CA LYS A 196 8.21 -8.78 -15.48
C LYS A 196 6.77 -9.23 -15.74
N SER A 197 6.00 -8.40 -16.43
CA SER A 197 4.63 -8.70 -16.90
C SER A 197 4.61 -9.34 -18.29
#